data_AF-A0A931K0T3-F1
#
_entry.id   AF-A0A931K0T3-F1
#
_cell.length_a   1.000
_cell.length_b   1.000
_cell.length_c   1.000
_cell.angle_alpha   90.00
_cell.angle_beta   90.00
_cell.angle_gamma   90.00
#
_symmetry.space_group_name_H-M   'P 1'
#
loop_
_entity.id
_entity.type
_entity.pdbx_description
1 polymer ?
#
loop_
_entity_poly.entity_id
_entity_poly.type
_entity_poly.pdbx_seq_one_letter_code
_entity_poly.pdbx_strand_id
1 'polypeptide(L)'
;MLISLAPRPRVKPDAGGGQKQGWVKEQARPQGGEYASLGWQSRNEPRRSRVQKGSKLATASRTNPVRFAMDPGTAPRASSTPAEKVAPTPGEVGVRRLAASDSFAEITSLLHRAYAKQIARGMRPLAGRQTEDVTRERAANSECWVATITDAGREKIVGVILLDEQEQAKLPPFFQQAHVSHFAQFGVDPEVQGRGIGRQLLEVVERRAREKGAAELALSMAEPDTDLADFYAKRGYAFVEHWQWPYTNYRSCILSKKL
;
A
#
# COMPACT_ATOMS: atom_id res chain seq x y z
N MET A 1 17.65 36.11 -49.26
CA MET A 1 16.91 37.35 -48.98
C MET A 1 17.39 37.86 -47.62
N LEU A 2 18.18 38.93 -47.66
CA LEU A 2 18.96 39.57 -46.60
C LEU A 2 18.39 40.97 -46.41
N ILE A 3 17.92 41.36 -45.22
CA ILE A 3 17.63 42.75 -44.79
C ILE A 3 17.58 42.73 -43.25
N SER A 4 18.12 43.63 -42.43
CA SER A 4 19.10 44.71 -42.49
C SER A 4 19.25 45.21 -41.04
N LEU A 5 20.44 45.70 -40.66
CA LEU A 5 20.79 46.21 -39.34
C LEU A 5 20.59 47.74 -39.23
N ALA A 6 20.27 48.17 -37.99
CA ALA A 6 20.63 49.44 -37.32
C ALA A 6 19.80 50.73 -37.60
N PRO A 7 19.82 51.77 -36.71
CA PRO A 7 20.66 51.96 -35.51
C PRO A 7 19.94 52.42 -34.21
N ARG A 8 20.70 52.39 -33.10
CA ARG A 8 20.38 52.94 -31.77
C ARG A 8 20.55 54.47 -31.74
N PRO A 9 19.82 55.20 -30.86
CA PRO A 9 20.30 56.46 -30.33
C PRO A 9 20.95 56.31 -28.94
N ARG A 10 21.95 57.14 -28.69
CA ARG A 10 22.72 57.28 -27.44
C ARG A 10 22.60 58.74 -27.00
N VAL A 11 22.10 59.02 -25.78
CA VAL A 11 22.36 60.27 -25.05
C VAL A 11 22.45 59.94 -23.55
N LYS A 12 23.47 60.49 -22.87
CA LYS A 12 23.81 60.37 -21.44
C LYS A 12 23.25 61.59 -20.64
N PRO A 13 23.72 61.86 -19.41
CA PRO A 13 23.20 61.37 -18.13
C PRO A 13 22.59 62.53 -17.30
N ASP A 14 21.88 62.24 -16.22
CA ASP A 14 21.79 63.22 -15.13
C ASP A 14 21.63 62.58 -13.74
N ALA A 15 22.20 63.29 -12.78
CA ALA A 15 22.49 62.88 -11.41
C ALA A 15 21.34 63.18 -10.43
N GLY A 16 21.32 62.43 -9.32
CA GLY A 16 20.46 62.65 -8.14
C GLY A 16 19.98 61.29 -7.62
N GLY A 17 20.43 60.75 -6.49
CA GLY A 17 20.66 61.39 -5.20
C GLY A 17 19.35 61.39 -4.42
N GLY A 18 19.05 60.34 -3.65
CA GLY A 18 17.85 60.34 -2.80
C GLY A 18 17.39 58.98 -2.24
N GLN A 19 17.92 58.65 -1.07
CA GLN A 19 17.26 57.96 0.06
C GLN A 19 16.54 56.60 -0.17
N LYS A 20 17.18 55.57 0.40
CA LYS A 20 16.56 54.31 0.81
C LYS A 20 15.77 54.53 2.11
N GLN A 21 14.48 54.22 2.11
CA GLN A 21 13.73 53.90 3.33
C GLN A 21 13.22 52.47 3.22
N GLY A 22 13.58 51.67 4.22
CA GLY A 22 13.32 50.25 4.29
C GLY A 22 11.87 49.94 4.63
N TRP A 23 11.35 48.90 3.98
CA TRP A 23 10.21 48.15 4.46
C TRP A 23 10.71 46.76 4.85
N VAL A 24 10.85 46.55 6.15
CA VAL A 24 10.94 45.22 6.76
C VAL A 24 9.54 44.62 6.68
N LYS A 25 9.38 43.54 5.91
CA LYS A 25 8.24 42.63 6.06
C LYS A 25 8.74 41.30 6.61
N GLU A 26 8.52 41.17 7.91
CA GLU A 26 8.33 39.95 8.69
C GLU A 26 7.87 38.77 7.82
N GLN A 27 8.75 37.79 7.60
CA GLN A 27 8.35 36.51 7.02
C GLN A 27 7.87 35.60 8.16
N ALA A 28 6.57 35.34 8.18
CA ALA A 28 5.97 34.29 9.00
C ALA A 28 6.50 32.92 8.55
N ARG A 29 7.16 32.21 9.47
CA ARG A 29 7.57 30.80 9.32
C ARG A 29 6.32 29.91 9.35
N PRO A 30 6.11 28.99 8.40
CA PRO A 30 5.20 27.88 8.62
C PRO A 30 5.86 26.88 9.59
N GLN A 31 5.14 26.55 10.66
CA GLN A 31 5.53 25.54 11.63
C GLN A 31 5.52 24.18 10.94
N GLY A 32 6.72 23.64 10.68
CA GLY A 32 6.90 22.25 10.27
C GLY A 32 6.54 21.32 11.44
N GLY A 33 5.70 20.33 11.19
CA GLY A 33 5.40 19.27 12.14
C GLY A 33 6.67 18.45 12.43
N GLU A 34 7.22 18.63 13.63
CA GLU A 34 8.32 17.83 14.14
C GLU A 34 7.84 16.39 14.38
N TYR A 35 8.37 15.45 13.59
CA TYR A 35 8.39 14.05 13.99
C TYR A 35 9.46 13.88 15.08
N ALA A 36 9.03 13.94 16.33
CA ALA A 36 9.86 13.66 17.49
C ALA A 36 10.45 12.24 17.39
N SER A 37 11.76 12.18 17.18
CA SER A 37 12.59 10.98 17.23
C SER A 37 12.72 10.48 18.67
N LEU A 38 11.86 9.53 19.04
CA LEU A 38 12.01 8.75 20.27
C LEU A 38 13.02 7.63 20.04
N GLY A 39 14.23 7.83 20.56
CA GLY A 39 15.31 6.85 20.58
C GLY A 39 14.90 5.61 21.38
N TRP A 40 14.81 4.47 20.70
CA TRP A 40 14.65 3.16 21.31
C TRP A 40 16.00 2.48 21.43
N GLN A 41 16.48 2.31 22.67
CA GLN A 41 17.62 1.45 22.99
C GLN A 41 17.13 0.02 23.21
N SER A 42 17.33 -0.85 22.22
CA SER A 42 17.12 -2.29 22.37
C SER A 42 18.31 -2.90 23.12
N ARG A 43 18.06 -3.33 24.36
CA ARG A 43 18.92 -4.26 25.10
C ARG A 43 18.11 -5.53 25.25
N ASN A 44 18.51 -6.62 24.56
CA ASN A 44 18.21 -8.00 24.97
C ASN A 44 19.02 -9.00 24.13
N GLU A 45 19.99 -9.63 24.79
CA GLU A 45 20.70 -10.82 24.33
C GLU A 45 19.81 -12.08 24.46
N PRO A 46 19.95 -13.09 23.59
CA PRO A 46 19.17 -14.32 23.68
C PRO A 46 19.78 -15.30 24.69
N ARG A 47 18.98 -15.68 25.71
CA ARG A 47 19.25 -16.88 26.53
C ARG A 47 18.97 -18.14 25.71
N ARG A 48 20.02 -18.94 25.53
CA ARG A 48 19.96 -20.32 25.01
C ARG A 48 19.20 -21.21 26.01
N SER A 49 18.25 -22.01 25.54
CA SER A 49 17.77 -23.17 26.29
C SER A 49 17.82 -24.43 25.42
N ARG A 50 18.09 -25.52 26.12
CA ARG A 50 18.70 -26.77 25.68
C ARG A 50 17.60 -27.81 25.46
N VAL A 51 17.60 -28.46 24.30
CA VAL A 51 16.73 -29.60 23.99
C VAL A 51 17.23 -30.83 24.74
N GLN A 52 16.34 -31.52 25.46
CA GLN A 52 16.54 -32.89 25.93
C GLN A 52 15.49 -33.81 25.31
N LYS A 53 15.99 -34.92 24.75
CA LYS A 53 15.23 -36.07 24.25
C LYS A 53 14.71 -36.90 25.43
N GLY A 54 13.51 -37.46 25.28
CA GLY A 54 12.96 -38.46 26.19
C GLY A 54 11.87 -39.28 25.51
N SER A 55 12.22 -40.50 25.12
CA SER A 55 11.38 -41.57 24.58
C SER A 55 10.37 -42.12 25.61
N LYS A 56 9.22 -42.64 25.15
CA LYS A 56 8.82 -44.07 25.29
C LYS A 56 7.42 -44.36 24.73
N LEU A 57 7.33 -45.58 24.17
CA LEU A 57 6.15 -46.27 23.66
C LEU A 57 5.12 -46.57 24.76
N ALA A 58 3.84 -46.67 24.37
CA ALA A 58 2.98 -47.78 24.78
C ALA A 58 1.72 -47.90 23.90
N THR A 59 1.57 -49.09 23.36
CA THR A 59 0.40 -49.76 22.77
C THR A 59 -0.85 -49.76 23.65
N ALA A 60 -2.04 -49.70 23.05
CA ALA A 60 -2.97 -50.84 22.90
C ALA A 60 -4.43 -50.40 22.68
N SER A 61 -5.08 -51.10 21.76
CA SER A 61 -6.48 -51.06 21.37
C SER A 61 -7.47 -51.21 22.54
N ARG A 62 -8.68 -50.67 22.36
CA ARG A 62 -9.92 -51.42 22.61
C ARG A 62 -11.12 -50.81 21.89
N THR A 63 -11.72 -51.66 21.07
CA THR A 63 -13.03 -51.62 20.44
C THR A 63 -14.17 -51.63 21.46
N ASN A 64 -15.30 -50.97 21.15
CA ASN A 64 -16.62 -51.61 21.32
C ASN A 64 -17.71 -50.91 20.47
N PRO A 65 -18.75 -51.64 20.03
CA PRO A 65 -19.59 -51.29 18.89
C PRO A 65 -20.99 -50.74 19.24
N VAL A 66 -21.55 -50.05 18.25
CA VAL A 66 -22.94 -49.97 17.73
C VAL A 66 -24.10 -50.46 18.63
N ARG A 67 -25.13 -49.61 18.78
CA ARG A 67 -26.54 -50.05 18.78
C ARG A 67 -27.42 -49.10 17.96
N PHE A 68 -28.05 -49.69 16.95
CA PHE A 68 -29.25 -49.21 16.26
C PHE A 68 -30.46 -49.34 17.19
N ALA A 69 -31.31 -48.33 17.21
CA ALA A 69 -32.71 -48.46 17.61
C ALA A 69 -33.55 -47.64 16.62
N MET A 70 -34.41 -48.33 15.88
CA MET A 70 -35.47 -47.73 15.07
C MET A 70 -36.72 -47.60 15.94
N ASP A 71 -37.36 -46.44 15.90
CA ASP A 71 -38.68 -46.20 16.46
C ASP A 71 -39.58 -45.67 15.31
N PRO A 72 -40.76 -46.27 15.04
CA PRO A 72 -41.65 -45.81 13.97
C PRO A 72 -42.73 -44.87 14.50
N GLY A 73 -42.92 -43.76 13.78
CA GLY A 73 -44.18 -43.00 13.83
C GLY A 73 -44.07 -41.61 14.45
N THR A 74 -43.82 -40.59 13.61
CA THR A 74 -44.43 -39.27 13.76
C THR A 74 -44.55 -38.62 12.38
N ALA A 75 -45.76 -38.14 12.05
CA ALA A 75 -46.11 -37.44 10.82
C ALA A 75 -45.43 -36.04 10.73
N PRO A 76 -45.42 -35.38 9.56
CA PRO A 76 -44.35 -34.45 9.19
C PRO A 76 -44.48 -33.11 9.90
N ARG A 77 -43.39 -32.70 10.58
CA ARG A 77 -43.21 -31.32 11.05
C ARG A 77 -42.63 -30.52 9.89
N ALA A 78 -43.28 -29.41 9.54
CA ALA A 78 -42.85 -28.50 8.49
C ALA A 78 -41.38 -28.12 8.68
N SER A 79 -40.52 -28.62 7.79
CA SER A 79 -39.13 -28.21 7.67
C SER A 79 -39.12 -26.86 6.96
N SER A 80 -39.11 -25.77 7.72
CA SER A 80 -38.66 -24.49 7.23
C SER A 80 -37.18 -24.62 6.94
N THR A 81 -36.83 -24.85 5.67
CA THR A 81 -35.47 -24.66 5.17
C THR A 81 -35.02 -23.27 5.59
N PRO A 82 -33.92 -23.09 6.32
CA PRO A 82 -33.33 -21.77 6.48
C PRO A 82 -33.07 -21.27 5.07
N ALA A 83 -33.63 -20.11 4.71
CA ALA A 83 -33.32 -19.45 3.46
C ALA A 83 -31.79 -19.39 3.35
N GLU A 84 -31.24 -20.24 2.49
CA GLU A 84 -29.86 -20.18 2.07
C GLU A 84 -29.68 -18.76 1.57
N LYS A 85 -28.87 -17.97 2.30
CA LYS A 85 -28.54 -16.61 1.89
C LYS A 85 -27.93 -16.76 0.51
N VAL A 86 -28.73 -16.50 -0.52
CA VAL A 86 -28.26 -16.36 -1.90
C VAL A 86 -27.19 -15.30 -1.80
N ALA A 87 -25.93 -15.72 -1.92
CA ALA A 87 -24.81 -14.81 -1.93
C ALA A 87 -25.13 -13.79 -3.03
N PRO A 88 -25.13 -12.48 -2.75
CA PRO A 88 -25.44 -11.49 -3.76
C PRO A 88 -24.53 -11.75 -4.96
N THR A 89 -25.11 -11.74 -6.17
CA THR A 89 -24.36 -11.88 -7.42
C THR A 89 -23.16 -10.95 -7.33
N PRO A 90 -21.92 -11.44 -7.49
CA PRO A 90 -20.76 -10.61 -7.21
C PRO A 90 -20.78 -9.39 -8.12
N GLY A 91 -20.87 -8.20 -7.51
CA GLY A 91 -20.83 -6.95 -8.26
C GLY A 91 -19.57 -6.90 -9.14
N GLU A 92 -19.72 -6.31 -10.33
CA GLU A 92 -18.66 -6.18 -11.33
C GLU A 92 -17.50 -5.38 -10.73
N VAL A 93 -16.27 -5.89 -10.92
CA VAL A 93 -15.05 -5.23 -10.46
C VAL A 93 -14.57 -4.29 -11.57
N GLY A 94 -14.45 -3.01 -11.25
CA GLY A 94 -13.81 -2.01 -12.11
C GLY A 94 -12.47 -1.54 -11.52
N VAL A 95 -11.53 -1.12 -12.37
CA VAL A 95 -10.31 -0.39 -11.95
C VAL A 95 -10.24 0.92 -12.70
N ARG A 96 -10.10 2.02 -11.97
CA ARG A 96 -10.09 3.38 -12.52
C ARG A 96 -9.16 4.31 -11.75
N ARG A 97 -8.88 5.49 -12.33
CA ARG A 97 -8.23 6.58 -11.60
C ARG A 97 -9.09 7.01 -10.41
N LEU A 98 -8.42 7.43 -9.35
CA LEU A 98 -9.07 8.13 -8.23
C LEU A 98 -9.79 9.38 -8.77
N ALA A 99 -11.07 9.51 -8.48
CA ALA A 99 -11.91 10.65 -8.81
C ALA A 99 -11.91 11.67 -7.66
N ALA A 100 -12.17 12.93 -7.98
CA ALA A 100 -12.25 14.00 -6.96
C ALA A 100 -13.36 13.78 -5.93
N SER A 101 -14.39 12.99 -6.28
CA SER A 101 -15.51 12.63 -5.40
C SER A 101 -15.23 11.40 -4.52
N ASP A 102 -14.12 10.69 -4.71
CA ASP A 102 -13.81 9.50 -3.94
C ASP A 102 -13.46 9.84 -2.48
N SER A 103 -13.88 8.97 -1.56
CA SER A 103 -13.70 9.19 -0.12
C SER A 103 -12.33 8.74 0.36
N PHE A 104 -11.51 9.67 0.83
CA PHE A 104 -10.25 9.34 1.50
C PHE A 104 -10.46 8.59 2.82
N ALA A 105 -11.58 8.82 3.51
CA ALA A 105 -11.96 8.05 4.70
C ALA A 105 -12.18 6.57 4.37
N GLU A 106 -12.82 6.28 3.24
CA GLU A 106 -13.06 4.91 2.76
C GLU A 106 -11.75 4.21 2.41
N ILE A 107 -10.87 4.88 1.66
CA ILE A 107 -9.54 4.35 1.30
C ILE A 107 -8.69 4.10 2.55
N THR A 108 -8.70 5.03 3.50
CA THR A 108 -7.97 4.90 4.77
C THR A 108 -8.45 3.68 5.56
N SER A 109 -9.78 3.55 5.70
CA SER A 109 -10.40 2.42 6.40
C SER A 109 -10.08 1.09 5.71
N LEU A 110 -10.10 1.06 4.38
CA LEU A 110 -9.69 -0.11 3.60
C LEU A 110 -8.23 -0.50 3.87
N LEU A 111 -7.32 0.46 3.88
CA LEU A 111 -5.89 0.19 4.12
C LEU A 111 -5.66 -0.36 5.52
N HIS A 112 -6.34 0.17 6.54
CA HIS A 112 -6.25 -0.37 7.89
C HIS A 112 -6.70 -1.83 7.96
N ARG A 113 -7.78 -2.20 7.25
CA ARG A 113 -8.20 -3.61 7.13
C ARG A 113 -7.17 -4.46 6.38
N ALA A 114 -6.70 -4.00 5.22
CA ALA A 114 -5.77 -4.74 4.37
C ALA A 114 -4.40 -4.99 5.06
N TYR A 115 -3.94 -4.06 5.89
CA TYR A 115 -2.66 -4.14 6.60
C TYR A 115 -2.79 -4.74 8.03
N ALA A 116 -4.00 -5.09 8.48
CA ALA A 116 -4.26 -5.56 9.84
C ALA A 116 -3.42 -6.79 10.25
N LYS A 117 -3.21 -7.75 9.33
CA LYS A 117 -2.34 -8.93 9.58
C LYS A 117 -0.91 -8.53 9.92
N GLN A 118 -0.38 -7.50 9.27
CA GLN A 118 0.98 -7.02 9.51
C GLN A 118 1.07 -6.29 10.86
N ILE A 119 0.08 -5.44 11.16
CA ILE A 119 -0.03 -4.75 12.45
C ILE A 119 -0.13 -5.75 13.61
N ALA A 120 -0.96 -6.79 13.47
CA ALA A 120 -1.11 -7.84 14.47
C ALA A 120 0.18 -8.64 14.73
N ARG A 121 1.09 -8.68 13.75
CA ARG A 121 2.44 -9.27 13.88
C ARG A 121 3.48 -8.30 14.47
N GLY A 122 3.07 -7.11 14.91
CA GLY A 122 3.95 -6.11 15.52
C GLY A 122 4.70 -5.22 14.51
N MET A 123 4.41 -5.31 13.22
CA MET A 123 4.98 -4.42 12.20
C MET A 123 4.27 -3.06 12.22
N ARG A 124 4.96 -2.00 11.78
CA ARG A 124 4.44 -0.62 11.74
C ARG A 124 4.44 -0.01 10.32
N PRO A 125 3.82 -0.65 9.32
CA PRO A 125 3.67 -0.06 7.98
C PRO A 125 2.88 1.25 8.05
N LEU A 126 3.28 2.27 7.28
CA LEU A 126 2.58 3.57 7.25
C LEU A 126 1.11 3.40 6.84
N ALA A 127 0.85 2.64 5.78
CA ALA A 127 -0.50 2.39 5.26
C ALA A 127 -1.47 1.82 6.29
N GLY A 128 -0.99 0.97 7.22
CA GLY A 128 -1.83 0.37 8.25
C GLY A 128 -2.17 1.29 9.43
N ARG A 129 -1.65 2.52 9.45
CA ARG A 129 -1.79 3.45 10.60
C ARG A 129 -1.90 4.92 10.22
N GLN A 130 -2.02 5.23 8.93
CA GLN A 130 -2.08 6.59 8.43
C GLN A 130 -3.46 7.22 8.69
N THR A 131 -3.49 8.54 8.80
CA THR A 131 -4.73 9.32 8.87
C THR A 131 -5.29 9.56 7.48
N GLU A 132 -6.52 10.08 7.40
CA GLU A 132 -7.15 10.47 6.14
C GLU A 132 -6.36 11.56 5.39
N ASP A 133 -5.77 12.51 6.12
CA ASP A 133 -4.93 13.57 5.53
C ASP A 133 -3.67 13.00 4.89
N VAL A 134 -3.02 12.03 5.54
CA VAL A 134 -1.87 11.34 4.95
C VAL A 134 -2.31 10.54 3.73
N THR A 135 -3.45 9.84 3.76
CA THR A 135 -3.99 9.16 2.57
C THR A 135 -4.21 10.13 1.42
N ARG A 136 -4.76 11.32 1.70
CA ARG A 136 -5.01 12.37 0.71
C ARG A 136 -3.71 12.91 0.12
N GLU A 137 -2.72 13.24 0.96
CA GLU A 137 -1.42 13.75 0.53
C GLU A 137 -0.71 12.74 -0.39
N ARG A 138 -0.62 11.47 0.05
CA ARG A 138 0.01 10.40 -0.71
C ARG A 138 -0.67 10.16 -2.05
N ALA A 139 -2.00 10.17 -2.08
CA ALA A 139 -2.76 10.03 -3.32
C ALA A 139 -2.58 11.22 -4.27
N ALA A 140 -2.46 12.45 -3.75
CA ALA A 140 -2.23 13.66 -4.54
C ALA A 140 -0.81 13.71 -5.14
N ASN A 141 0.17 13.14 -4.44
CA ASN A 141 1.57 13.07 -4.85
C ASN A 141 1.91 11.81 -5.67
N SER A 142 0.90 11.10 -6.17
CA SER A 142 1.05 9.85 -6.90
C SER A 142 0.04 9.73 -8.05
N GLU A 143 0.27 8.79 -8.95
CA GLU A 143 -0.79 8.29 -9.81
C GLU A 143 -1.65 7.27 -9.03
N CYS A 144 -2.74 7.74 -8.42
CA CYS A 144 -3.64 6.90 -7.62
C CYS A 144 -4.69 6.17 -8.48
N TRP A 145 -4.77 4.85 -8.30
CA TRP A 145 -5.76 3.97 -8.90
C TRP A 145 -6.55 3.24 -7.81
N VAL A 146 -7.85 3.10 -8.04
CA VAL A 146 -8.78 2.41 -7.15
C VAL A 146 -9.47 1.26 -7.89
N ALA A 147 -9.70 0.16 -7.18
CA ALA A 147 -10.59 -0.90 -7.61
C ALA A 147 -11.93 -0.71 -6.91
N THR A 148 -13.01 -0.86 -7.66
CA THR A 148 -14.37 -0.65 -7.18
C THR A 148 -15.25 -1.86 -7.48
N ILE A 149 -16.26 -2.05 -6.63
CA ILE A 149 -17.37 -2.98 -6.87
C ILE A 149 -18.65 -2.19 -6.83
N THR A 150 -19.49 -2.35 -7.85
CA THR A 150 -20.84 -1.78 -7.87
C THR A 150 -21.82 -2.79 -7.30
N ASP A 151 -22.49 -2.43 -6.20
CA ASP A 151 -23.55 -3.22 -5.57
C ASP A 151 -24.79 -2.35 -5.35
N ALA A 152 -25.95 -2.82 -5.79
CA ALA A 152 -27.23 -2.11 -5.73
C ALA A 152 -27.17 -0.63 -6.19
N GLY A 153 -26.39 -0.36 -7.24
CA GLY A 153 -26.20 0.99 -7.80
C GLY A 153 -25.26 1.90 -7.01
N ARG A 154 -24.57 1.38 -5.99
CA ARG A 154 -23.54 2.09 -5.23
C ARG A 154 -22.17 1.51 -5.54
N GLU A 155 -21.24 2.37 -5.91
CA GLU A 155 -19.84 2.00 -6.09
C GLU A 155 -19.13 2.03 -4.73
N LYS A 156 -18.46 0.93 -4.37
CA LYS A 156 -17.63 0.80 -3.16
C LYS A 156 -16.18 0.62 -3.57
N ILE A 157 -15.26 1.35 -2.93
CA ILE A 157 -13.82 1.15 -3.13
C ILE A 157 -13.38 -0.10 -2.36
N VAL A 158 -12.77 -1.03 -3.09
CA VAL A 158 -12.33 -2.34 -2.57
C VAL A 158 -10.86 -2.64 -2.84
N GLY A 159 -10.14 -1.72 -3.48
CA GLY A 159 -8.69 -1.77 -3.54
C GLY A 159 -8.08 -0.44 -3.95
N VAL A 160 -6.79 -0.27 -3.68
CA VAL A 160 -6.02 0.93 -4.01
C VAL A 160 -4.58 0.54 -4.34
N ILE A 161 -3.96 1.29 -5.25
CA ILE A 161 -2.53 1.24 -5.56
C ILE A 161 -2.06 2.63 -6.00
N LEU A 162 -0.87 3.02 -5.57
CA LEU A 162 -0.21 4.26 -5.99
C LEU A 162 0.94 3.91 -6.92
N LEU A 163 1.10 4.65 -8.02
CA LEU A 163 2.24 4.57 -8.92
C LEU A 163 3.06 5.86 -8.85
N ASP A 164 4.38 5.71 -8.79
CA ASP A 164 5.41 6.75 -8.73
C ASP A 164 5.11 7.81 -7.65
N GLU A 165 4.89 7.33 -6.42
CA GLU A 165 4.68 8.19 -5.25
C GLU A 165 5.91 9.07 -5.01
N GLN A 166 5.69 10.38 -4.95
CA GLN A 166 6.69 11.36 -4.55
C GLN A 166 6.69 11.48 -3.03
N GLU A 167 7.80 11.05 -2.42
CA GLU A 167 7.98 11.03 -0.97
C GLU A 167 8.87 12.18 -0.50
N GLN A 168 8.55 12.73 0.68
CA GLN A 168 9.46 13.68 1.36
C GLN A 168 10.70 12.96 1.90
N ALA A 169 10.55 11.69 2.30
CA ALA A 169 11.66 10.86 2.73
C ALA A 169 12.53 10.47 1.52
N LYS A 170 13.83 10.25 1.79
CA LYS A 170 14.75 9.73 0.77
C LYS A 170 14.22 8.39 0.23
N LEU A 171 14.13 8.29 -1.10
CA LEU A 171 13.78 7.05 -1.79
C LEU A 171 14.98 6.07 -1.83
N PRO A 172 14.73 4.75 -1.93
CA PRO A 172 15.75 3.77 -2.26
C PRO A 172 16.53 4.16 -3.53
N PRO A 173 17.86 3.93 -3.61
CA PRO A 173 18.63 4.20 -4.82
C PRO A 173 18.05 3.56 -6.08
N PHE A 174 17.48 2.36 -5.97
CA PHE A 174 16.90 1.68 -7.13
C PHE A 174 15.67 2.41 -7.70
N PHE A 175 14.82 3.00 -6.85
CA PHE A 175 13.65 3.78 -7.30
C PHE A 175 14.04 5.08 -8.02
N GLN A 176 15.26 5.57 -7.84
CA GLN A 176 15.73 6.82 -8.45
C GLN A 176 16.30 6.62 -9.86
N GLN A 177 16.38 5.37 -10.33
CA GLN A 177 16.88 5.08 -11.67
C GLN A 177 15.84 5.47 -12.72
N ALA A 178 16.26 6.18 -13.77
CA ALA A 178 15.35 6.75 -14.77
C ALA A 178 14.48 5.72 -15.52
N HIS A 179 14.88 4.44 -15.54
CA HIS A 179 14.15 3.36 -16.19
C HIS A 179 13.24 2.56 -15.24
N VAL A 180 13.14 2.97 -13.96
CA VAL A 180 12.37 2.29 -12.93
C VAL A 180 11.18 3.17 -12.54
N SER A 181 9.99 2.59 -12.63
CA SER A 181 8.80 3.09 -11.90
C SER A 181 8.63 2.27 -10.62
N HIS A 182 7.93 2.80 -9.63
CA HIS A 182 7.62 2.07 -8.39
C HIS A 182 6.17 2.21 -7.99
N PHE A 183 5.62 1.22 -7.31
CA PHE A 183 4.30 1.32 -6.70
C PHE A 183 4.36 1.23 -5.18
N ALA A 184 3.36 1.85 -4.56
CA ALA A 184 3.20 1.93 -3.12
C ALA A 184 1.73 1.80 -2.72
N GLN A 185 1.47 1.71 -1.41
CA GLN A 185 0.12 1.66 -0.81
C GLN A 185 -0.82 0.69 -1.55
N PHE A 186 -0.34 -0.54 -1.76
CA PHE A 186 -1.10 -1.58 -2.44
C PHE A 186 -1.94 -2.36 -1.43
N GLY A 187 -3.25 -2.21 -1.49
CA GLY A 187 -4.19 -2.87 -0.59
C GLY A 187 -5.47 -3.31 -1.29
N VAL A 188 -5.98 -4.47 -0.91
CA VAL A 188 -7.28 -5.01 -1.33
C VAL A 188 -8.07 -5.36 -0.10
N ASP A 189 -9.35 -4.99 -0.06
CA ASP A 189 -10.25 -5.29 1.05
C ASP A 189 -10.30 -6.81 1.30
N PRO A 190 -9.91 -7.29 2.51
CA PRO A 190 -9.85 -8.72 2.83
C PRO A 190 -11.14 -9.50 2.53
N GLU A 191 -12.31 -8.86 2.63
CA GLU A 191 -13.60 -9.51 2.38
C GLU A 191 -13.81 -9.94 0.92
N VAL A 192 -13.06 -9.36 -0.01
CA VAL A 192 -13.18 -9.63 -1.45
C VAL A 192 -11.87 -10.05 -2.09
N GLN A 193 -10.85 -10.40 -1.29
CA GLN A 193 -9.62 -11.01 -1.78
C GLN A 193 -9.90 -12.37 -2.45
N GLY A 194 -8.94 -12.85 -3.26
CA GLY A 194 -9.11 -14.07 -4.04
C GLY A 194 -9.91 -13.90 -5.34
N ARG A 195 -10.54 -12.74 -5.56
CA ARG A 195 -11.33 -12.42 -6.77
C ARG A 195 -10.52 -11.80 -7.93
N GLY A 196 -9.19 -11.82 -7.85
CA GLY A 196 -8.33 -11.24 -8.88
C GLY A 196 -8.16 -9.71 -8.83
N ILE A 197 -8.78 -8.99 -7.89
CA ILE A 197 -8.70 -7.52 -7.76
C ILE A 197 -7.25 -7.02 -7.70
N GLY A 198 -6.43 -7.62 -6.83
CA GLY A 198 -5.02 -7.22 -6.70
C GLY A 198 -4.22 -7.45 -7.99
N ARG A 199 -4.58 -8.47 -8.77
CA ARG A 199 -3.97 -8.70 -10.09
C ARG A 199 -4.36 -7.59 -11.07
N GLN A 200 -5.63 -7.20 -11.11
CA GLN A 200 -6.08 -6.12 -12.00
C GLN A 200 -5.42 -4.77 -11.66
N LEU A 201 -5.26 -4.45 -10.36
CA LEU A 201 -4.53 -3.26 -9.92
C LEU A 201 -3.06 -3.28 -10.37
N LEU A 202 -2.37 -4.42 -10.21
CA LEU A 202 -1.00 -4.59 -10.70
C LEU A 202 -0.91 -4.45 -12.21
N GLU A 203 -1.80 -5.10 -12.98
CA GLU A 203 -1.80 -5.03 -14.44
C GLU A 203 -1.99 -3.60 -14.95
N VAL A 204 -2.82 -2.79 -14.27
CA VAL A 204 -3.02 -1.38 -14.60
C VAL A 204 -1.74 -0.56 -14.39
N VAL A 205 -1.05 -0.72 -13.25
CA VAL A 205 0.18 0.04 -13.00
C VAL A 205 1.37 -0.48 -13.83
N GLU A 206 1.43 -1.78 -14.13
CA GLU A 206 2.42 -2.35 -15.06
C GLU A 206 2.25 -1.79 -16.47
N ARG A 207 1.01 -1.71 -16.97
CA ARG A 207 0.73 -1.07 -18.27
C ARG A 207 1.10 0.41 -18.23
N ARG A 208 0.69 1.12 -17.17
CA ARG A 208 0.97 2.54 -17.02
C ARG A 208 2.47 2.85 -16.93
N ALA A 209 3.24 2.02 -16.23
CA ALA A 209 4.69 2.14 -16.17
C ALA A 209 5.36 1.99 -17.55
N ARG A 210 4.91 1.02 -18.37
CA ARG A 210 5.38 0.88 -19.77
C ARG A 210 5.05 2.12 -20.60
N GLU A 211 3.84 2.67 -20.46
CA GLU A 211 3.45 3.92 -21.16
C GLU A 211 4.34 5.11 -20.78
N LYS A 212 4.90 5.12 -19.56
CA LYS A 212 5.84 6.14 -19.08
C LYS A 212 7.29 5.87 -19.51
N GLY A 213 7.55 4.75 -20.19
CA GLY A 213 8.89 4.35 -20.63
C GLY A 213 9.73 3.62 -19.59
N ALA A 214 9.14 3.19 -18.48
CA ALA A 214 9.85 2.36 -17.51
C ALA A 214 10.13 0.96 -18.09
N ALA A 215 11.35 0.46 -17.86
CA ALA A 215 11.76 -0.90 -18.19
C ALA A 215 11.50 -1.87 -17.02
N GLU A 216 11.39 -1.35 -15.80
CA GLU A 216 11.11 -2.14 -14.60
C GLU A 216 10.06 -1.48 -13.70
N LEU A 217 9.31 -2.31 -12.97
CA LEU A 217 8.39 -1.89 -11.92
C LEU A 217 8.85 -2.45 -10.58
N ALA A 218 9.11 -1.54 -9.64
CA ALA A 218 9.65 -1.86 -8.33
C ALA A 218 8.64 -1.61 -7.19
N LEU A 219 8.93 -2.18 -6.02
CA LEU A 219 8.16 -1.99 -4.80
C LEU A 219 9.04 -2.15 -3.55
N SER A 220 8.56 -1.63 -2.43
CA SER A 220 9.13 -1.87 -1.10
C SER A 220 8.15 -2.69 -0.27
N MET A 221 8.64 -3.74 0.39
CA MET A 221 7.86 -4.56 1.33
C MET A 221 8.63 -4.88 2.60
N ALA A 222 7.91 -5.20 3.68
CA ALA A 222 8.52 -5.59 4.94
C ALA A 222 9.31 -6.91 4.78
N GLU A 223 10.62 -6.90 5.06
CA GLU A 223 11.46 -8.11 4.97
C GLU A 223 10.92 -9.29 5.81
N PRO A 224 10.35 -9.09 7.01
CA PRO A 224 9.81 -10.21 7.80
C PRO A 224 8.55 -10.87 7.22
N ASP A 225 7.94 -10.31 6.16
CA ASP A 225 6.69 -10.81 5.61
C ASP A 225 6.92 -11.82 4.47
N THR A 226 7.38 -13.02 4.81
CA THR A 226 7.73 -14.09 3.85
C THR A 226 6.56 -14.49 2.95
N ASP A 227 5.32 -14.50 3.46
CA ASP A 227 4.12 -14.78 2.65
C ASP A 227 3.95 -13.76 1.52
N LEU A 228 4.24 -12.49 1.81
CA LEU A 228 4.17 -11.40 0.83
C LEU A 228 5.34 -11.47 -0.17
N ALA A 229 6.53 -11.88 0.28
CA ALA A 229 7.66 -12.13 -0.60
C ALA A 229 7.34 -13.22 -1.63
N ASP A 230 6.74 -14.34 -1.19
CA ASP A 230 6.29 -15.42 -2.06
C ASP A 230 5.21 -14.97 -3.05
N PHE A 231 4.31 -14.09 -2.61
CA PHE A 231 3.28 -13.50 -3.46
C PHE A 231 3.91 -12.73 -4.64
N TYR A 232 4.96 -11.95 -4.40
CA TYR A 232 5.66 -11.19 -5.43
C TYR A 232 6.59 -12.04 -6.28
N ALA A 233 7.31 -13.00 -5.68
CA ALA A 233 8.18 -13.93 -6.41
C ALA A 233 7.41 -14.72 -7.47
N LYS A 234 6.21 -15.23 -7.15
CA LYS A 234 5.31 -15.91 -8.10
C LYS A 234 4.86 -15.02 -9.26
N ARG A 235 5.03 -13.71 -9.16
CA ARG A 235 4.67 -12.71 -10.18
C ARG A 235 5.87 -12.16 -10.94
N GLY A 236 7.06 -12.72 -10.71
CA GLY A 236 8.29 -12.34 -11.42
C GLY A 236 9.06 -11.17 -10.82
N TYR A 237 8.72 -10.75 -9.60
CA TYR A 237 9.53 -9.78 -8.86
C TYR A 237 10.71 -10.48 -8.20
N ALA A 238 11.90 -9.91 -8.36
CA ALA A 238 13.14 -10.38 -7.76
C ALA A 238 13.67 -9.36 -6.74
N PHE A 239 14.40 -9.85 -5.73
CA PHE A 239 15.07 -8.99 -4.76
C PHE A 239 16.17 -8.15 -5.43
N VAL A 240 16.27 -6.89 -5.01
CA VAL A 240 17.28 -5.94 -5.50
C VAL A 240 18.17 -5.45 -4.37
N GLU A 241 17.58 -4.83 -3.36
CA GLU A 241 18.33 -4.24 -2.25
C GLU A 241 17.50 -4.19 -0.96
N HIS A 242 18.15 -3.89 0.15
CA HIS A 242 17.47 -3.58 1.41
C HIS A 242 17.34 -2.07 1.57
N TRP A 243 16.25 -1.64 2.21
CA TRP A 243 16.03 -0.23 2.54
C TRP A 243 15.46 -0.06 3.95
N GLN A 244 15.84 1.01 4.63
CA GLN A 244 15.28 1.38 5.93
C GLN A 244 14.50 2.68 5.79
N TRP A 245 13.16 2.59 5.81
CA TRP A 245 12.31 3.78 5.91
C TRP A 245 12.38 4.36 7.33
N PRO A 246 12.31 5.70 7.48
CA PRO A 246 12.40 6.34 8.80
C PRO A 246 11.16 6.10 9.68
N TYR A 247 10.06 5.65 9.07
CA TYR A 247 8.76 5.49 9.74
C TYR A 247 8.34 4.02 9.93
N THR A 248 9.16 3.05 9.56
CA THR A 248 8.90 1.61 9.79
C THR A 248 9.80 1.06 10.90
N ASN A 249 9.33 0.07 11.65
CA ASN A 249 10.13 -0.64 12.67
C ASN A 249 10.79 -1.92 12.16
N TYR A 250 10.89 -2.05 10.84
CA TYR A 250 11.49 -3.18 10.14
C TYR A 250 12.31 -2.66 8.97
N ARG A 251 13.28 -3.47 8.54
CA ARG A 251 13.97 -3.31 7.27
C ARG A 251 13.05 -3.78 6.15
N SER A 252 13.11 -3.10 5.02
CA SER A 252 12.34 -3.43 3.83
C SER A 252 13.22 -4.11 2.78
N CYS A 253 12.62 -5.01 2.01
CA CYS A 253 13.17 -5.50 0.76
C CYS A 253 12.62 -4.64 -0.39
N ILE A 254 13.51 -4.18 -1.24
CA ILE A 254 13.18 -3.62 -2.54
C ILE A 254 13.16 -4.75 -3.56
N LEU A 255 12.02 -4.92 -4.22
CA LEU A 255 11.83 -5.91 -5.26
C LEU A 255 11.57 -5.21 -6.60
N SER A 256 11.96 -5.84 -7.70
CA SER A 256 11.72 -5.34 -9.07
C SER A 256 11.33 -6.44 -10.03
N LYS A 257 10.48 -6.09 -11.01
CA LYS A 257 10.05 -6.93 -12.12
C LYS A 257 10.32 -6.19 -13.43
N LYS A 258 10.90 -6.90 -14.41
CA LYS A 258 11.01 -6.40 -15.80
C LYS A 258 9.64 -6.35 -16.47
N LEU A 259 9.36 -5.24 -17.15
CA LEU A 259 8.10 -4.98 -17.85
C LEU A 259 8.16 -5.46 -19.31
#